data_AF-A0A527YU82-F1
#
_entry.id   AF-A0A527YU82-F1
#
_cell.length_a   1.000
_cell.length_b   1.000
_cell.length_c   1.000
_cell.angle_alpha   90.00
_cell.angle_beta   90.00
_cell.angle_gamma   90.00
#
_symmetry.space_group_name_H-M   'P 1'
#
loop_
_entity.id
_entity.type
_entity.pdbx_description
1 polymer ?
#
loop_
_entity_poly.entity_id
_entity_poly.type
_entity_poly.pdbx_seq_one_letter_code
_entity_poly.pdbx_strand_id
1 'polypeptide(L)'
;LHHRVGKTTVYVTHDQVEAMTLASRIAVMNQGSVQQFDTPKRIYDRPTNMFVAGFMGSPAMNFIPARLTGSTSISVRAADGSDAALALAAPLPADAPKDVVLGVRPEHIYRFTTDLKSRKSA
;
A
#
# COMPACT_ATOMS: atom_id res chain seq x y z
N LEU A 1 10.44 7.77 -25.24
CA LEU A 1 10.96 7.21 -26.52
C LEU A 1 10.50 5.75 -26.77
N HIS A 2 10.27 4.92 -25.74
CA HIS A 2 9.91 3.50 -25.89
C HIS A 2 8.49 3.18 -26.42
N HIS A 3 7.50 4.08 -26.29
CA HIS A 3 6.14 3.84 -26.77
C HIS A 3 5.99 3.70 -28.30
N ARG A 4 7.04 4.00 -29.08
CA ARG A 4 7.00 4.03 -30.55
C ARG A 4 7.36 2.73 -31.24
N VAL A 5 7.86 1.73 -30.51
CA VAL A 5 8.23 0.43 -31.08
C VAL A 5 7.28 -0.58 -30.46
N GLY A 6 6.18 -0.92 -31.13
CA GLY A 6 5.14 -1.84 -30.65
C GLY A 6 5.60 -3.31 -30.54
N LYS A 7 6.85 -3.54 -30.11
CA LYS A 7 7.44 -4.85 -29.87
C LYS A 7 7.34 -5.18 -28.38
N THR A 8 7.04 -6.43 -28.07
CA THR A 8 7.11 -6.96 -26.72
C THR A 8 8.52 -6.76 -26.16
N THR A 9 8.61 -6.05 -25.03
CA THR A 9 9.89 -5.71 -24.39
C THR A 9 9.83 -6.15 -22.93
N VAL A 10 10.90 -6.81 -22.47
CA VAL A 10 11.13 -7.08 -21.04
C VAL A 10 12.27 -6.19 -20.59
N TYR A 11 12.02 -5.40 -19.55
CA TYR A 11 12.99 -4.49 -18.95
C TYR A 11 13.16 -4.84 -17.47
N VAL A 12 14.40 -4.93 -17.01
CA VAL A 12 14.76 -5.27 -15.63
C VAL A 12 15.42 -4.06 -15.01
N THR A 13 14.89 -3.58 -13.90
CA THR A 13 15.43 -2.45 -13.14
C THR A 13 15.24 -2.69 -11.65
N HIS A 14 16.08 -2.04 -10.85
CA HIS A 14 15.91 -1.93 -9.40
C HIS A 14 15.25 -0.60 -9.00
N ASP A 15 15.08 0.33 -9.96
CA ASP A 15 14.45 1.63 -9.72
C ASP A 15 12.94 1.53 -9.93
N GLN A 16 12.21 1.72 -8.83
CA GLN A 16 10.76 1.76 -8.83
C GLN A 16 10.18 2.90 -9.67
N VAL A 17 10.84 4.06 -9.79
CA VAL A 17 10.36 5.19 -10.61
C VAL A 17 10.38 4.81 -12.08
N GLU A 18 11.46 4.16 -12.53
CA GLU A 18 11.54 3.63 -13.90
C GLU A 18 10.44 2.60 -14.15
N ALA A 19 10.26 1.64 -13.24
CA ALA A 19 9.23 0.61 -13.36
C ALA A 19 7.82 1.21 -13.41
N MET A 20 7.52 2.20 -12.56
CA MET A 20 6.19 2.81 -12.46
C MET A 20 5.84 3.73 -13.64
N THR A 21 6.83 4.33 -14.29
CA THR A 21 6.62 5.31 -15.37
C THR A 21 6.67 4.69 -16.76
N LEU A 22 7.47 3.64 -16.96
CA LEU A 22 7.71 3.05 -18.29
C LEU A 22 6.88 1.80 -18.55
N ALA A 23 6.55 1.03 -17.51
CA ALA A 23 6.00 -0.30 -17.70
C ALA A 23 4.47 -0.26 -17.88
N SER A 24 3.96 -1.05 -18.83
CA SER A 24 2.53 -1.37 -18.90
C SER A 24 2.11 -2.34 -17.79
N ARG A 25 3.01 -3.25 -17.41
CA ARG A 25 2.89 -4.19 -16.30
C ARG A 25 4.25 -4.38 -15.63
N ILE A 26 4.24 -4.55 -14.32
CA ILE A 26 5.43 -4.78 -13.50
C ILE A 26 5.31 -6.18 -12.88
N ALA A 27 6.39 -6.96 -12.95
CA ALA A 27 6.55 -8.18 -12.16
C ALA A 27 7.50 -7.86 -10.99
N VAL A 28 6.94 -7.74 -9.78
CA VAL A 28 7.74 -7.55 -8.56
C VAL A 28 8.26 -8.92 -8.13
N MET A 29 9.57 -9.05 -7.95
CA MET A 29 10.22 -10.31 -7.59
C MET A 29 10.95 -10.20 -6.25
N ASN A 30 10.94 -11.27 -5.48
CA ASN A 30 11.70 -11.41 -4.24
C ASN A 30 12.19 -12.86 -4.11
N GLN A 31 13.47 -13.05 -3.78
CA GLN A 31 14.09 -14.38 -3.58
C GLN A 31 13.80 -15.37 -4.72
N GLY A 32 13.85 -14.90 -5.98
CA GLY A 32 13.61 -15.73 -7.16
C GLY A 32 12.14 -16.04 -7.47
N SER A 33 11.19 -15.54 -6.67
CA SER A 33 9.75 -15.72 -6.92
C SER A 33 9.06 -14.40 -7.26
N VAL A 34 8.14 -14.44 -8.24
CA VAL A 34 7.23 -13.32 -8.51
C VAL A 34 6.27 -13.18 -7.33
N GLN A 35 6.29 -12.01 -6.72
CA GLN A 35 5.42 -11.63 -5.61
C GLN A 35 4.09 -11.08 -6.12
N GLN A 36 4.14 -10.27 -7.19
CA GLN A 36 2.97 -9.68 -7.81
C GLN A 36 3.24 -9.32 -9.27
N PHE A 37 2.25 -9.51 -10.15
CA PHE A 37 2.33 -9.15 -11.56
C PHE A 37 1.09 -8.40 -12.03
N ASP A 38 1.14 -7.07 -12.06
CA ASP A 38 0.00 -6.22 -12.37
C ASP A 38 0.44 -4.89 -13.02
N THR A 39 -0.51 -4.02 -13.34
CA THR A 39 -0.26 -2.63 -13.72
C THR A 39 0.45 -1.86 -12.60
N PRO A 40 1.25 -0.82 -12.92
CA PRO A 40 1.89 0.04 -11.93
C PRO A 40 0.93 0.51 -10.83
N LYS A 41 -0.24 1.03 -11.25
CA LYS A 41 -1.27 1.54 -10.34
C LYS A 41 -1.77 0.46 -9.36
N ARG A 42 -2.07 -0.76 -9.83
CA ARG A 42 -2.58 -1.81 -8.94
C ARG A 42 -1.52 -2.34 -8.00
N ILE A 43 -0.26 -2.41 -8.42
CA ILE A 43 0.85 -2.77 -7.52
C ILE A 43 1.01 -1.74 -6.39
N TYR A 44 0.85 -0.45 -6.71
CA TYR A 44 0.94 0.61 -5.71
C TYR A 44 -0.25 0.64 -4.74
N ASP A 45 -1.47 0.61 -5.30
CA ASP A 45 -2.73 0.80 -4.56
C ASP A 45 -3.20 -0.47 -3.84
N ARG A 46 -2.90 -1.64 -4.40
CA ARG A 46 -3.36 -2.95 -3.92
C ARG A 46 -2.20 -3.95 -3.89
N PRO A 47 -1.19 -3.70 -3.04
CA PRO A 47 -0.12 -4.66 -2.85
C PRO A 47 -0.68 -5.96 -2.25
N THR A 48 -0.23 -7.10 -2.77
CA THR A 48 -0.71 -8.43 -2.36
C THR A 48 -0.06 -8.94 -1.09
N ASN A 49 1.08 -8.37 -0.68
CA ASN A 49 1.78 -8.72 0.54
C ASN A 49 2.62 -7.55 1.07
N MET A 50 3.15 -7.71 2.29
CA MET A 50 3.95 -6.68 2.97
C MET A 50 5.24 -6.33 2.24
N PHE A 51 5.85 -7.28 1.52
CA PHE A 51 7.05 -7.00 0.72
C PHE A 51 6.73 -6.02 -0.40
N VAL A 52 5.70 -6.29 -1.21
CA VAL A 52 5.31 -5.38 -2.30
C VAL A 52 4.87 -4.02 -1.75
N ALA A 53 4.12 -4.01 -0.65
CA ALA A 53 3.66 -2.80 0.02
C ALA A 53 4.83 -1.92 0.52
N GLY A 54 5.87 -2.55 1.09
CA GLY A 54 7.05 -1.87 1.60
C GLY A 54 8.08 -1.52 0.52
N PHE A 55 8.13 -2.29 -0.57
CA PHE A 55 9.07 -2.09 -1.67
C PHE A 55 8.62 -1.01 -2.64
N MET A 56 7.32 -0.96 -2.97
CA MET A 56 6.77 -0.04 -3.97
C MET A 56 6.33 1.26 -3.30
N GLY A 57 6.93 2.39 -3.66
CA GLY A 57 6.67 3.72 -3.13
C GLY A 57 7.91 4.34 -2.44
N SER A 58 8.07 5.66 -2.59
CA SER A 58 9.07 6.42 -1.84
C SER A 58 8.42 7.67 -1.24
N PRO A 59 8.32 7.79 0.10
CA PRO A 59 8.77 6.82 1.10
C PRO A 59 7.94 5.52 1.13
N ALA A 60 8.49 4.47 1.74
CA ALA A 60 7.82 3.17 1.87
C ALA A 60 6.52 3.24 2.70
N MET A 61 5.65 2.25 2.54
CA MET A 61 4.44 2.13 3.37
C MET A 61 4.81 1.99 4.85
N ASN A 62 4.11 2.73 5.72
CA ASN A 62 4.22 2.55 7.16
C ASN A 62 3.44 1.30 7.57
N PHE A 63 4.05 0.48 8.43
CA PHE A 63 3.41 -0.71 9.00
C PHE A 63 3.22 -0.52 10.50
N ILE A 64 1.96 -0.57 10.95
CA ILE A 64 1.59 -0.37 12.34
C ILE A 64 0.93 -1.66 12.82
N PRO A 65 1.48 -2.33 13.86
CA PRO A 65 0.82 -3.47 14.48
C PRO A 65 -0.57 -3.08 14.99
N ALA A 66 -1.55 -3.92 14.69
CA ALA A 66 -2.94 -3.71 15.05
C ALA A 66 -3.58 -5.03 15.47
N ARG A 67 -4.70 -4.95 16.18
CA ARG A 67 -5.50 -6.12 16.54
C ARG A 67 -6.92 -5.95 16.04
N LEU A 68 -7.46 -7.00 15.43
CA LEU A 68 -8.82 -7.04 14.96
C LEU A 68 -9.80 -7.02 16.15
N THR A 69 -10.77 -6.11 16.11
CA THR A 69 -11.83 -5.97 17.12
C THR A 69 -13.19 -6.18 16.44
N GLY A 70 -13.69 -7.42 16.49
CA GLY A 70 -14.85 -7.84 15.70
C GLY A 70 -14.48 -8.12 14.25
N SER A 71 -15.37 -7.85 13.29
CA SER A 71 -15.07 -8.02 11.85
C SER A 71 -14.84 -6.69 11.11
N THR A 72 -15.19 -5.56 11.72
CA THR A 72 -15.27 -4.25 11.04
C THR A 72 -14.37 -3.18 11.66
N SER A 73 -13.56 -3.52 12.66
CA SER A 73 -12.72 -2.55 13.35
C SER A 73 -11.38 -3.17 13.73
N ILE A 74 -10.36 -2.32 13.84
CA ILE A 74 -9.05 -2.68 14.40
C ILE A 74 -8.72 -1.73 15.55
N SER A 75 -7.95 -2.21 16.54
CA SER A 75 -7.31 -1.40 17.57
C SER A 75 -5.83 -1.24 17.25
N VAL A 76 -5.33 0.00 17.28
CA VAL A 76 -3.91 0.35 17.16
C VAL A 76 -3.42 1.03 18.42
N ARG A 77 -2.14 0.84 18.75
CA ARG A 77 -1.52 1.49 19.91
C ARG A 77 -1.11 2.92 19.57
N ALA A 78 -1.66 3.90 20.27
CA ALA A 78 -1.27 5.29 20.15
C ALA A 78 0.04 5.59 20.90
N ALA A 79 0.67 6.72 20.58
CA ALA A 79 1.96 7.12 21.15
C ALA A 79 1.89 7.39 22.67
N ASP A 80 0.73 7.77 23.19
CA ASP A 80 0.47 7.98 24.62
C ASP A 80 0.20 6.67 25.38
N GLY A 81 0.24 5.53 24.69
CA GLY A 81 -0.10 4.24 25.28
C GLY A 81 -1.61 4.07 25.52
N SER A 82 -2.47 4.76 24.79
CA SER A 82 -3.88 4.39 24.66
C SER A 82 -4.10 3.49 23.45
N ASP A 83 -5.24 2.79 23.41
CA ASP A 83 -5.66 2.05 22.22
C ASP A 83 -6.70 2.88 21.46
N ALA A 84 -6.45 3.10 20.17
CA ALA A 84 -7.35 3.80 19.28
C ALA A 84 -8.06 2.80 18.35
N ALA A 85 -9.38 2.89 18.26
CA ALA A 85 -10.18 2.07 17.35
C ALA A 85 -10.31 2.76 15.99
N LEU A 86 -10.06 2.01 14.92
CA LEU A 86 -10.23 2.43 13.54
C LEU A 86 -11.27 1.53 12.87
N ALA A 87 -12.29 2.14 12.28
CA ALA A 87 -13.28 1.43 11.50
C ALA A 87 -12.71 1.04 10.13
N LEU A 88 -12.99 -0.18 9.70
CA LEU A 88 -12.63 -0.67 8.37
C LEU A 88 -13.75 -0.31 7.38
N ALA A 89 -13.36 -0.01 6.14
CA ALA A 89 -14.32 0.29 5.07
C ALA A 89 -15.15 -0.94 4.66
N ALA A 90 -14.63 -2.14 4.90
CA ALA A 90 -15.30 -3.41 4.65
C ALA A 90 -14.92 -4.41 5.76
N PRO A 91 -15.80 -5.36 6.09
CA PRO A 91 -15.47 -6.40 7.05
C PRO A 91 -14.35 -7.29 6.52
N LEU A 92 -13.46 -7.71 7.43
CA LEU A 92 -12.49 -8.76 7.13
C LEU A 92 -13.15 -10.14 7.18
N PRO A 93 -12.57 -11.15 6.50
CA PRO A 93 -13.01 -12.53 6.58
C PRO A 93 -13.12 -13.02 8.02
N ALA A 94 -14.09 -13.89 8.31
CA ALA A 94 -14.35 -14.38 9.67
C ALA A 94 -13.18 -15.20 10.25
N ASP A 95 -12.34 -15.76 9.38
CA ASP A 95 -11.13 -16.53 9.68
C ASP A 95 -9.86 -15.66 9.69
N ALA A 96 -9.98 -14.34 9.57
CA ALA A 96 -8.83 -13.44 9.64
C ALA A 96 -8.11 -13.55 11.01
N PRO A 97 -6.76 -13.56 11.03
CA PRO A 97 -6.00 -13.54 12.26
C PRO A 97 -6.36 -12.32 13.13
N LYS A 98 -6.32 -12.50 14.46
CA LYS A 98 -6.55 -11.38 15.39
C LYS A 98 -5.44 -10.35 15.32
N ASP A 99 -4.19 -10.78 15.20
CA ASP A 99 -3.06 -9.87 15.07
C ASP A 99 -2.88 -9.56 13.57
N VAL A 100 -3.01 -8.28 13.23
CA VAL A 100 -2.98 -7.76 11.86
C VAL A 100 -2.01 -6.59 11.76
N VAL A 101 -1.71 -6.17 10.54
CA VAL A 101 -0.87 -5.00 10.29
C VAL A 101 -1.68 -3.97 9.52
N LEU A 102 -1.75 -2.75 10.06
CA LEU A 102 -2.27 -1.59 9.35
C LEU A 102 -1.15 -1.01 8.47
N GLY A 103 -1.38 -1.05 7.15
CA GLY A 103 -0.51 -0.40 6.16
C GLY A 103 -1.03 1.01 5.83
N VAL A 104 -0.20 2.04 6.01
CA VAL A 104 -0.55 3.43 5.65
C VAL A 104 0.56 4.07 4.83
N ARG A 105 0.20 4.53 3.63
CA ARG A 105 1.12 5.31 2.79
C ARG A 105 1.43 6.67 3.44
N PRO A 106 2.70 7.13 3.43
CA PRO A 106 3.06 8.43 4.01
C PRO A 106 2.21 9.60 3.51
N GLU A 107 1.89 9.64 2.22
CA GLU A 107 1.06 10.68 1.60
C GLU A 107 -0.42 10.63 1.99
N HIS A 108 -0.85 9.61 2.72
CA HIS A 108 -2.19 9.54 3.34
C HIS A 108 -2.19 10.04 4.79
N ILE A 109 -1.04 10.45 5.33
CA ILE A 109 -0.93 11.00 6.68
C ILE A 109 -0.94 12.51 6.58
N TYR A 110 -1.95 13.12 7.20
CA TYR A 110 -2.10 14.57 7.23
C TYR A 110 -2.07 15.05 8.68
N ARG A 111 -1.37 16.16 8.91
CA ARG A 111 -1.48 16.87 10.18
C ARG A 111 -2.88 17.46 10.25
N PHE A 112 -3.60 17.20 11.33
CA PHE A 112 -4.87 17.87 11.58
C PHE A 112 -4.59 19.34 11.93
N THR A 113 -4.57 20.20 10.91
CA THR A 113 -4.71 21.65 11.03
C THR A 113 -6.10 22.02 10.53
N THR A 114 -6.56 23.24 10.84
CA THR A 114 -7.87 23.76 10.42
C THR A 114 -8.10 23.69 8.89
N ASP A 115 -7.03 23.50 8.10
CA ASP A 115 -7.02 23.41 6.64
C ASP A 115 -7.69 22.15 6.07
N LEU A 116 -7.83 21.07 6.85
CA LEU A 116 -8.47 19.84 6.37
C LEU A 116 -9.97 20.01 6.05
N LYS A 117 -10.62 21.06 6.59
CA LYS A 117 -12.02 21.41 6.26
C LYS A 117 -12.18 21.91 4.81
N SER A 118 -11.12 22.40 4.18
CA SER A 118 -11.19 22.99 2.83
C SER A 118 -11.21 21.99 1.68
N ARG A 119 -10.83 20.72 1.91
CA ARG A 119 -10.72 19.69 0.85
C ARG A 119 -11.95 18.78 0.71
N LYS A 120 -13.02 18.99 1.47
CA LYS A 120 -14.28 18.21 1.35
C LYS A 120 -15.29 18.80 0.36
N SER A 121 -14.92 19.78 -0.46
CA SER A 121 -15.83 20.45 -1.42
C SER A 121 -15.31 20.50 -2.88
N ALA A 122 -14.67 19.44 -3.36
CA ALA A 122 -14.41 19.26 -4.80
C ALA A 122 -14.70 17.83 -5.24
#